data_AF-A0A7R9WCW8-F1
#
_entry.id   AF-A0A7R9WCW8-F1
#
_cell.length_a   1.000
_cell.length_b   1.000
_cell.length_c   1.000
_cell.angle_alpha   90.00
_cell.angle_beta   90.00
_cell.angle_gamma   90.00
#
_symmetry.space_group_name_H-M   'P 1'
#
loop_
_entity.id
_entity.type
_entity.pdbx_description
1 polymer ?
#
loop_
_entity_poly.entity_id
_entity_poly.type
_entity_poly.pdbx_seq_one_letter_code
_entity_poly.pdbx_strand_id
1 'polypeptide(L)'
;GADSLGEFFKAFYSALRRYGFIPGVEMLAAMREADAAGASLVYGDQDARVTMRELSAALRNPATLIGALRVSPPPELEEIMREAMMGERDGGLENLGDTVEAMKTRQNAALMTKWMKESMPDVAEVMIRRRDLHMARNLRGKCGSGKVVAVVGMAHVDGIEREWQELESTTIKILPN
;
A
#
# COMPACT_ATOMS: atom_id res chain seq x y z
N GLY A 1 9.05 7.98 21.94
CA GLY A 1 8.52 9.36 22.04
C GLY A 1 8.05 9.80 20.67
N ALA A 2 7.31 10.91 20.54
CA ALA A 2 6.81 11.38 19.24
C ALA A 2 7.94 11.53 18.18
N ASP A 3 9.16 11.86 18.63
CA ASP A 3 10.35 12.01 17.78
C ASP A 3 10.81 10.70 17.12
N SER A 4 10.77 9.58 17.86
CA SER A 4 11.19 8.28 17.32
C SER A 4 10.25 7.75 16.24
N LEU A 5 8.97 8.13 16.29
CA LEU A 5 8.00 7.79 15.25
C LEU A 5 8.25 8.63 13.99
N GLY A 6 8.55 9.93 14.15
CA GLY A 6 8.88 10.82 13.04
C GLY A 6 10.15 10.41 12.28
N GLU A 7 11.19 9.98 12.99
CA GLU A 7 12.42 9.45 12.38
C GLU A 7 12.18 8.14 11.62
N PHE A 8 11.39 7.23 12.19
CA PHE A 8 10.99 6.00 11.52
C PHE A 8 10.22 6.28 10.22
N PHE A 9 9.27 7.22 10.24
CA PHE A 9 8.57 7.67 9.03
C PHE A 9 9.53 8.21 7.98
N LYS A 10 10.48 9.08 8.35
CA LYS A 10 11.47 9.62 7.41
C LYS A 10 12.32 8.52 6.79
N ALA A 11 12.80 7.57 7.60
CA ALA A 11 13.60 6.44 7.14
C ALA A 11 12.79 5.52 6.20
N PHE A 12 11.56 5.17 6.59
CA PHE A 12 10.66 4.35 5.78
C PHE A 12 10.31 5.00 4.45
N TYR A 13 9.88 6.28 4.46
CA TYR A 13 9.60 7.02 3.23
C TYR A 13 10.85 7.26 2.38
N SER A 14 12.02 7.43 3.01
CA SER A 14 13.28 7.50 2.28
C SER A 14 13.61 6.16 1.62
N ALA A 15 13.31 5.02 2.27
CA ALA A 15 13.48 3.71 1.67
C ALA A 15 12.52 3.52 0.50
N LEU A 16 11.23 3.82 0.65
CA LEU A 16 10.26 3.75 -0.45
C LEU A 16 10.69 4.60 -1.65
N ARG A 17 11.13 5.85 -1.41
CA ARG A 17 11.65 6.73 -2.47
C ARG A 17 12.90 6.17 -3.15
N ARG A 18 13.80 5.53 -2.41
CA ARG A 18 14.98 4.83 -2.96
C ARG A 18 14.60 3.66 -3.85
N TYR A 19 13.52 2.97 -3.52
CA TYR A 19 12.94 1.93 -4.36
C TYR A 19 12.01 2.49 -5.45
N GLY A 20 12.07 3.81 -5.72
CA GLY A 20 11.29 4.46 -6.77
C GLY A 20 9.82 4.67 -6.48
N PHE A 21 9.29 4.09 -5.41
CA PHE A 21 7.95 4.41 -4.96
C PHE A 21 7.97 5.86 -4.45
N ILE A 22 7.42 6.80 -5.22
CA ILE A 22 7.12 8.16 -4.74
C ILE A 22 5.70 8.14 -4.19
N PRO A 23 5.49 7.79 -2.91
CA PRO A 23 4.16 7.71 -2.36
C PRO A 23 3.52 9.10 -2.35
N GLY A 24 2.30 9.18 -2.89
CA GLY A 24 1.42 10.32 -2.69
C GLY A 24 1.32 11.29 -3.86
N VAL A 25 2.10 11.14 -4.93
CA VAL A 25 1.93 11.97 -6.14
C VAL A 25 0.59 11.67 -6.80
N GLU A 26 0.23 10.39 -6.92
CA GLU A 26 -1.07 9.99 -7.48
C GLU A 26 -2.24 10.51 -6.61
N MET A 27 -2.08 10.47 -5.28
CA MET A 27 -3.09 11.00 -4.35
C MET A 27 -3.20 12.52 -4.43
N LEU A 28 -2.08 13.24 -4.56
CA LEU A 28 -2.10 14.69 -4.72
C LEU A 28 -2.75 15.10 -6.04
N ALA A 29 -2.48 14.37 -7.13
CA ALA A 29 -3.17 14.57 -8.40
C ALA A 29 -4.68 14.34 -8.25
N ALA A 30 -5.10 13.26 -7.59
CA ALA A 30 -6.50 13.00 -7.32
C ALA A 30 -7.19 14.09 -6.49
N MET A 31 -6.50 14.64 -5.49
CA MET A 31 -7.01 15.76 -4.69
C MET A 31 -7.20 17.02 -5.53
N ARG A 32 -6.26 17.33 -6.43
CA ARG A 32 -6.37 18.48 -7.35
C ARG A 32 -7.51 18.31 -8.35
N GLU A 33 -7.66 17.12 -8.92
CA GLU A 33 -8.77 16.82 -9.84
C GLU A 33 -10.13 16.84 -9.15
N ALA A 34 -10.21 16.37 -7.89
CA ALA A 34 -11.42 16.47 -7.10
C ALA A 34 -11.83 17.93 -6.87
N ASP A 35 -10.87 18.80 -6.54
CA ASP A 35 -11.10 20.24 -6.37
C ASP A 35 -11.56 20.90 -7.69
N ALA A 36 -10.86 20.63 -8.80
CA ALA A 36 -11.19 21.15 -10.13
C ALA A 36 -12.59 20.71 -10.60
N ALA A 37 -13.00 19.49 -10.28
CA ALA A 37 -14.33 18.95 -10.60
C ALA A 37 -15.43 19.40 -9.62
N GLY A 38 -15.09 20.11 -8.54
CA GLY A 38 -16.03 20.43 -7.45
C GLY A 38 -16.56 19.20 -6.71
N ALA A 39 -15.82 18.08 -6.74
CA ALA A 39 -16.19 16.84 -6.10
C ALA A 39 -15.89 16.88 -4.60
N SER A 40 -16.74 16.21 -3.80
CA SER A 40 -16.49 16.04 -2.37
C SER A 40 -15.30 15.10 -2.14
N LEU A 41 -14.26 15.61 -1.47
CA LEU A 41 -13.07 14.83 -1.12
C LEU A 41 -13.27 14.04 0.18
N VAL A 42 -13.02 12.74 0.15
CA VAL A 42 -13.05 11.86 1.32
C VAL A 42 -11.71 11.15 1.48
N TYR A 43 -11.09 11.29 2.64
CA TYR A 43 -9.90 10.50 3.01
C TYR A 43 -10.34 9.08 3.39
N GLY A 44 -10.14 8.14 2.46
CA GLY A 44 -10.67 6.78 2.52
C GLY A 44 -9.83 5.80 3.35
N ASP A 45 -8.53 6.07 3.54
CA ASP A 45 -7.62 5.18 4.27
C ASP A 45 -7.51 5.52 5.76
N GLN A 46 -6.87 4.64 6.52
CA GLN A 46 -6.59 4.79 7.94
C GLN A 46 -5.61 5.95 8.19
N ASP A 47 -5.75 6.59 9.36
CA ASP A 47 -4.73 7.53 9.85
C ASP A 47 -3.35 6.85 9.90
N ALA A 48 -2.40 7.40 9.15
CA ALA A 48 -1.05 6.84 9.02
C ALA A 48 -0.34 6.65 10.37
N ARG A 49 -0.67 7.44 11.40
CA ARG A 49 -0.11 7.27 12.75
C ARG A 49 -0.52 5.95 13.38
N VAL A 50 -1.74 5.48 13.10
CA VAL A 50 -2.21 4.17 13.57
C VAL A 50 -1.42 3.08 12.86
N THR A 51 -1.35 3.13 11.52
CA THR A 51 -0.60 2.18 10.70
C THR A 51 0.85 2.08 11.14
N MET A 52 1.54 3.21 11.38
CA MET A 52 2.95 3.16 11.78
C MET A 52 3.18 2.67 13.20
N ARG A 53 2.27 2.92 14.13
CA ARG A 53 2.37 2.31 15.47
C ARG A 53 2.24 0.79 15.38
N GLU A 54 1.29 0.30 14.60
CA GLU A 54 1.10 -1.15 14.37
C GLU A 54 2.29 -1.76 13.61
N LEU A 55 2.80 -1.08 12.58
CA LEU A 55 3.96 -1.53 11.82
C LEU A 55 5.21 -1.60 12.71
N SER A 56 5.41 -0.59 13.57
CA SER A 56 6.51 -0.58 14.54
C SER A 56 6.41 -1.76 15.52
N ALA A 57 5.19 -2.18 15.90
CA ALA A 57 5.00 -3.37 16.73
C ALA A 57 5.30 -4.65 15.94
N ALA A 58 4.82 -4.77 14.70
CA ALA A 58 5.11 -5.91 13.83
C ALA A 58 6.63 -6.07 13.60
N LEU A 59 7.34 -4.98 13.28
CA LEU A 59 8.78 -5.01 13.06
C LEU A 59 9.62 -5.36 14.30
N ARG A 60 9.09 -5.12 15.51
CA ARG A 60 9.74 -5.55 16.76
C ARG A 60 9.59 -7.04 17.03
N ASN A 61 8.72 -7.75 16.32
CA ASN A 61 8.59 -9.20 16.44
C ASN A 61 9.83 -9.88 15.84
N PRO A 62 10.62 -10.66 16.61
CA PRO A 62 11.78 -11.37 16.08
C PRO A 62 11.42 -12.33 14.94
N ALA A 63 10.20 -12.86 14.92
CA ALA A 63 9.72 -13.74 13.86
C ALA A 63 9.71 -13.04 12.48
N THR A 64 9.48 -11.72 12.44
CA THR A 64 9.50 -10.93 11.20
C THR A 64 10.88 -10.95 10.56
N LEU A 65 11.96 -10.77 11.33
CA LEU A 65 13.33 -10.83 10.81
C LEU A 65 13.68 -12.25 10.36
N ILE A 66 13.29 -13.26 11.14
CA ILE A 66 13.53 -14.66 10.80
C ILE A 66 12.81 -15.04 9.49
N GLY A 67 11.57 -14.62 9.32
CA GLY A 67 10.80 -14.86 8.10
C GLY A 67 11.42 -14.16 6.89
N ALA A 68 11.81 -12.89 7.03
CA ALA A 68 12.47 -12.11 5.99
C ALA A 68 13.79 -12.74 5.51
N LEU A 69 14.55 -13.39 6.40
CA LEU A 69 15.79 -14.08 6.04
C LEU A 69 15.57 -15.48 5.46
N ARG A 70 14.44 -16.12 5.76
CA ARG A 70 14.13 -17.49 5.29
C ARG A 70 13.44 -17.51 3.92
N VAL A 71 12.64 -16.50 3.62
CA VAL A 71 11.82 -16.44 2.42
C VAL A 71 12.45 -15.45 1.45
N SER A 72 13.20 -15.97 0.48
CA SER A 72 13.78 -15.17 -0.59
C SER A 72 12.69 -14.60 -1.51
N PRO A 73 12.90 -13.40 -2.09
CA PRO A 73 12.01 -12.90 -3.13
C PRO A 73 12.02 -13.85 -4.34
N PRO A 74 10.91 -13.96 -5.08
CA PRO A 74 10.90 -14.70 -6.34
C PRO A 74 11.81 -14.02 -7.37
N PRO A 75 12.39 -14.76 -8.34
CA PRO A 75 13.37 -14.22 -9.30
C PRO A 75 12.90 -12.96 -10.04
N GLU A 76 11.61 -12.90 -10.37
CA GLU A 76 11.01 -11.76 -11.04
C GLU A 76 11.04 -10.51 -10.15
N LEU A 77 10.78 -10.66 -8.84
CA LEU A 77 10.86 -9.56 -7.88
C LEU A 77 12.32 -9.22 -7.56
N GLU A 78 13.21 -10.21 -7.52
CA GLU A 78 14.64 -10.00 -7.33
C GLU A 78 15.23 -9.16 -8.46
N GLU A 79 14.89 -9.48 -9.72
CA GLU A 79 15.34 -8.71 -10.87
C GLU A 79 14.82 -7.27 -10.82
N ILE A 80 13.54 -7.10 -10.51
CA ILE A 80 12.93 -5.77 -10.31
C ILE A 80 13.68 -4.98 -9.23
N MET A 81 13.95 -5.60 -8.07
CA MET A 81 14.68 -4.96 -6.98
C MET A 81 16.12 -4.62 -7.37
N ARG A 82 16.77 -5.50 -8.15
CA ARG A 82 18.13 -5.32 -8.64
C ARG A 82 18.22 -4.16 -9.63
N GLU A 83 17.31 -4.10 -10.59
CA GLU A 83 17.21 -2.99 -11.55
C GLU A 83 16.96 -1.66 -10.82
N ALA A 84 16.03 -1.65 -9.86
CA ALA A 84 15.78 -0.49 -9.00
C ALA A 84 17.06 0.00 -8.29
N MET A 85 17.85 -0.91 -7.72
CA MET A 85 19.09 -0.58 -7.01
C MET A 85 20.24 -0.17 -7.94
N MET A 86 20.30 -0.72 -9.15
CA MET A 86 21.38 -0.44 -10.11
C MET A 86 21.17 0.90 -10.82
N GLY A 87 19.92 1.31 -11.07
CA GLY A 87 19.61 2.63 -11.63
C GLY A 87 20.08 3.80 -10.77
N GLU A 88 20.24 3.60 -9.45
CA GLU A 88 20.77 4.63 -8.53
C GLU A 88 22.31 4.79 -8.61
N ARG A 89 23.06 3.75 -9.02
CA ARG A 89 24.53 3.76 -8.99
C ARG A 89 25.19 4.56 -10.11
N ASP A 90 24.50 4.74 -11.22
CA ASP A 90 25.07 5.37 -12.42
C ASP A 90 24.74 6.87 -12.56
N GLY A 91 24.12 7.48 -11.54
CA GLY A 91 23.78 8.92 -11.55
C GLY A 91 22.75 9.34 -12.60
N GLY A 92 22.19 8.41 -13.38
CA GLY A 92 21.16 8.65 -14.39
C GLY A 92 19.78 8.74 -13.77
N LEU A 93 19.41 9.93 -13.26
CA LEU A 93 18.05 10.24 -12.81
C LEU A 93 16.98 9.97 -13.90
N GLU A 94 17.39 9.97 -15.18
CA GLU A 94 16.53 9.66 -16.32
C GLU A 94 16.16 8.16 -16.42
N ASN A 95 17.09 7.24 -16.15
CA ASN A 95 16.80 5.79 -16.21
C ASN A 95 16.05 5.28 -14.98
N LEU A 96 16.19 5.95 -13.82
CA LEU A 96 15.48 5.56 -12.61
C LEU A 96 13.96 5.75 -12.75
N GLY A 97 13.51 6.79 -13.47
CA GLY A 97 12.09 7.02 -13.72
C GLY A 97 11.43 5.90 -14.54
N ASP A 98 12.09 5.47 -15.61
CA ASP A 98 11.56 4.47 -16.54
C ASP A 98 11.55 3.06 -15.92
N THR A 99 12.58 2.68 -15.17
CA THR A 99 12.60 1.40 -14.43
C THR A 99 11.49 1.37 -13.37
N VAL A 100 11.27 2.49 -12.67
CA VAL A 100 10.25 2.62 -11.63
C VAL A 100 8.84 2.62 -12.19
N GLU A 101 8.61 3.25 -13.34
CA GLU A 101 7.34 3.14 -14.05
C GLU A 101 7.08 1.70 -14.53
N ALA A 102 8.11 0.99 -15.03
CA ALA A 102 7.99 -0.43 -15.36
C ALA A 102 7.64 -1.31 -14.14
N MET A 103 7.95 -0.85 -12.91
CA MET A 103 7.54 -1.52 -11.67
C MET A 103 6.07 -1.29 -11.28
N LYS A 104 5.42 -0.22 -11.75
CA LYS A 104 4.05 0.17 -11.38
C LYS A 104 2.97 -0.64 -12.12
N THR A 105 3.09 -1.96 -12.12
CA THR A 105 2.06 -2.86 -12.66
C THR A 105 1.30 -3.57 -11.55
N ARG A 106 0.02 -3.87 -11.80
CA ARG A 106 -0.84 -4.57 -10.83
C ARG A 106 -0.27 -5.96 -10.52
N GLN A 107 0.36 -6.59 -11.51
CA GLN A 107 1.06 -7.86 -11.37
C GLN A 107 2.27 -7.77 -10.41
N ASN A 108 3.13 -6.76 -10.57
CA ASN A 108 4.30 -6.60 -9.70
C ASN A 108 3.89 -6.25 -8.27
N ALA A 109 2.87 -5.42 -8.10
CA ALA A 109 2.29 -5.11 -6.80
C ALA A 109 1.70 -6.37 -6.11
N ALA A 110 1.02 -7.23 -6.87
CA ALA A 110 0.51 -8.51 -6.38
C ALA A 110 1.63 -9.47 -5.98
N LEU A 111 2.70 -9.55 -6.78
CA LEU A 111 3.88 -10.37 -6.49
C LEU A 111 4.57 -9.94 -5.19
N MET A 112 4.80 -8.64 -5.02
CA MET A 112 5.37 -8.07 -3.79
C MET A 112 4.46 -8.35 -2.60
N THR A 113 3.15 -8.17 -2.75
CA THR A 113 2.17 -8.44 -1.69
C THR A 113 2.16 -9.92 -1.29
N LYS A 114 2.26 -10.83 -2.25
CA LYS A 114 2.36 -12.27 -1.99
C LYS A 114 3.64 -12.60 -1.22
N TRP A 115 4.79 -12.11 -1.68
CA TRP A 115 6.06 -12.34 -1.00
C TRP A 115 6.06 -11.76 0.43
N MET A 116 5.49 -10.57 0.66
CA MET A 116 5.35 -10.00 2.00
C MET A 116 4.50 -10.88 2.93
N LYS A 117 3.41 -11.47 2.43
CA LYS A 117 2.56 -12.38 3.22
C LYS A 117 3.31 -13.63 3.68
N GLU A 118 4.22 -14.14 2.85
CA GLU A 118 5.01 -15.34 3.15
C GLU A 118 6.22 -15.03 4.04
N SER A 119 6.93 -13.93 3.75
CA SER A 119 8.17 -13.55 4.43
C SER A 119 7.95 -12.79 5.74
N MET A 120 6.97 -11.88 5.77
CA MET A 120 6.73 -10.95 6.87
C MET A 120 5.21 -10.81 7.13
N PRO A 121 4.52 -11.90 7.55
CA PRO A 121 3.06 -11.94 7.61
C PRO A 121 2.45 -10.83 8.48
N ASP A 122 3.04 -10.54 9.64
CA ASP A 122 2.57 -9.46 10.53
C ASP A 122 2.69 -8.07 9.87
N VAL A 123 3.71 -7.86 9.04
CA VAL A 123 3.90 -6.60 8.29
C VAL A 123 2.86 -6.52 7.17
N ALA A 124 2.65 -7.61 6.43
CA ALA A 124 1.65 -7.65 5.36
C ALA A 124 0.22 -7.46 5.88
N GLU A 125 -0.08 -8.00 7.07
CA GLU A 125 -1.35 -7.83 7.76
C GLU A 125 -1.62 -6.34 8.06
N VAL A 126 -0.65 -5.64 8.65
CA VAL A 126 -0.77 -4.22 9.00
C VAL A 126 -0.76 -3.32 7.76
N MET A 127 0.18 -3.54 6.86
CA MET A 127 0.41 -2.64 5.73
C MET A 127 -0.60 -2.80 4.61
N ILE A 128 -1.19 -3.99 4.45
CA ILE A 128 -2.11 -4.32 3.36
C ILE A 128 -3.48 -4.72 3.92
N ARG A 129 -3.60 -5.92 4.51
CA ARG A 129 -4.91 -6.57 4.74
C ARG A 129 -5.86 -5.75 5.61
N ARG A 130 -5.38 -5.14 6.70
CA ARG A 130 -6.21 -4.30 7.59
C ARG A 130 -6.63 -3.00 6.93
N ARG A 131 -5.73 -2.41 6.14
CA ARG A 131 -5.99 -1.18 5.39
C ARG A 131 -6.98 -1.41 4.27
N ASP A 132 -6.88 -2.52 3.55
CA ASP A 132 -7.88 -2.93 2.54
C ASP A 132 -9.29 -2.97 3.14
N LEU A 133 -9.43 -3.63 4.29
CA LEU A 133 -10.72 -3.71 5.01
C LEU A 133 -11.21 -2.35 5.48
N HIS A 134 -10.30 -1.53 6.01
CA HIS A 134 -10.64 -0.17 6.45
C HIS A 134 -11.14 0.68 5.28
N MET A 135 -10.43 0.68 4.16
CA MET A 135 -10.79 1.41 2.94
C MET A 135 -12.11 0.92 2.36
N ALA A 136 -12.31 -0.41 2.25
CA ALA A 136 -13.56 -0.97 1.76
C ALA A 136 -14.76 -0.58 2.63
N ARG A 137 -14.61 -0.64 3.96
CA ARG A 137 -15.65 -0.17 4.91
C ARG A 137 -15.92 1.33 4.78
N ASN A 138 -14.88 2.14 4.61
CA ASN A 138 -15.03 3.58 4.43
C ASN A 138 -15.73 3.93 3.13
N LEU A 139 -15.33 3.34 2.00
CA LEU A 139 -16.01 3.54 0.72
C LEU A 139 -17.51 3.21 0.84
N ARG A 140 -17.85 2.07 1.47
CA ARG A 140 -19.25 1.67 1.62
C ARG A 140 -20.05 2.53 2.59
N GLY A 141 -19.47 2.85 3.73
CA GLY A 141 -20.15 3.57 4.81
C GLY A 141 -20.27 5.07 4.55
N LYS A 142 -19.30 5.67 3.85
CA LYS A 142 -19.25 7.13 3.63
C LYS A 142 -19.72 7.54 2.23
N CYS A 143 -19.71 6.63 1.26
CA CYS A 143 -19.96 6.95 -0.14
C CYS A 143 -21.14 6.16 -0.75
N GLY A 144 -22.12 5.78 0.09
CA GLY A 144 -23.19 4.85 -0.27
C GLY A 144 -24.24 5.32 -1.29
N SER A 145 -24.14 6.55 -1.82
CA SER A 145 -25.04 7.02 -2.89
C SER A 145 -24.28 7.78 -3.98
N GLY A 146 -24.65 7.51 -5.24
CA GLY A 146 -24.06 8.16 -6.42
C GLY A 146 -22.86 7.43 -7.01
N LYS A 147 -22.14 8.12 -7.91
CA LYS A 147 -20.91 7.62 -8.54
C LYS A 147 -19.71 8.10 -7.72
N VAL A 148 -18.86 7.16 -7.33
CA VAL A 148 -17.70 7.41 -6.48
C VAL A 148 -16.47 6.91 -7.20
N VAL A 149 -15.41 7.73 -7.21
CA VAL A 149 -14.09 7.34 -7.72
C VAL A 149 -13.15 7.24 -6.53
N ALA A 150 -12.59 6.06 -6.30
CA ALA A 150 -11.56 5.85 -5.29
C ALA A 150 -10.20 5.75 -5.97
N VAL A 151 -9.26 6.59 -5.53
CA VAL A 151 -7.85 6.53 -5.94
C VAL A 151 -7.06 5.91 -4.79
N VAL A 152 -6.44 4.77 -5.05
CA VAL A 152 -5.76 3.95 -4.03
C VAL A 152 -4.43 3.43 -4.56
N GLY A 153 -3.52 3.09 -3.65
CA GLY A 153 -2.28 2.42 -4.02
C GLY A 153 -2.55 1.06 -4.66
N MET A 154 -1.80 0.71 -5.69
CA MET A 154 -2.06 -0.48 -6.52
C MET A 154 -2.05 -1.80 -5.73
N ALA A 155 -1.22 -1.90 -4.68
CA ALA A 155 -1.16 -3.06 -3.79
C ALA A 155 -2.48 -3.32 -3.02
N HIS A 156 -3.39 -2.33 -2.98
CA HIS A 156 -4.66 -2.41 -2.24
C HIS A 156 -5.86 -2.75 -3.13
N VAL A 157 -5.74 -2.66 -4.46
CA VAL A 157 -6.89 -2.78 -5.37
C VAL A 157 -7.58 -4.14 -5.21
N ASP A 158 -6.81 -5.24 -5.37
CA ASP A 158 -7.32 -6.61 -5.19
C ASP A 158 -7.89 -6.85 -3.79
N GLY A 159 -7.26 -6.21 -2.80
CA GLY A 159 -7.68 -6.21 -1.42
C GLY A 159 -9.08 -5.66 -1.26
N ILE A 160 -9.26 -4.41 -1.66
CA ILE A 160 -10.52 -3.68 -1.55
C ILE A 160 -11.65 -4.38 -2.32
N GLU A 161 -11.38 -4.88 -3.53
CA GLU A 161 -12.37 -5.63 -4.33
C GLU A 161 -12.86 -6.88 -3.59
N ARG A 162 -11.95 -7.66 -2.98
CA ARG A 162 -12.32 -8.83 -2.17
C ARG A 162 -13.13 -8.43 -0.93
N GLU A 163 -12.66 -7.46 -0.17
CA GLU A 163 -13.38 -7.00 1.05
C GLU A 163 -14.76 -6.44 0.71
N TRP A 164 -14.89 -5.77 -0.43
CA TRP A 164 -16.16 -5.25 -0.91
C TRP A 164 -17.20 -6.36 -1.07
N GLN A 165 -16.83 -7.45 -1.78
CA GLN A 165 -17.68 -8.62 -2.00
C GLN A 165 -18.03 -9.32 -0.69
N GLU A 166 -17.07 -9.50 0.21
CA GLU A 166 -17.31 -10.12 1.52
C GLU A 166 -18.32 -9.32 2.34
N LEU A 167 -18.19 -7.99 2.36
CA LEU A 167 -19.13 -7.10 3.03
C LEU A 167 -20.52 -7.16 2.38
N GLU A 168 -20.64 -7.35 1.06
CA GLU A 168 -21.93 -7.44 0.36
C GLU A 168 -22.64 -8.73 0.75
N SER A 169 -21.94 -9.85 0.69
CA SER A 169 -22.46 -11.15 1.10
C SER A 169 -22.91 -11.17 2.56
N THR A 170 -22.20 -10.46 3.44
CA THR A 170 -22.54 -10.35 4.87
C THR A 170 -23.77 -9.47 5.07
N THR A 171 -23.89 -8.36 4.34
CA THR A 171 -25.05 -7.45 4.42
C THR A 171 -26.34 -8.16 3.99
N ILE A 172 -26.27 -8.92 2.89
CA ILE A 172 -27.42 -9.68 2.36
C ILE A 172 -27.88 -10.75 3.36
N LYS A 173 -26.96 -11.38 4.10
CA LYS A 173 -27.31 -12.40 5.11
C LYS A 173 -27.99 -11.85 6.36
N ILE A 174 -27.84 -10.56 6.67
CA ILE A 174 -28.38 -9.95 7.90
C ILE A 174 -29.79 -9.37 7.67
N LEU A 175 -30.19 -9.11 6.43
CA LEU A 175 -31.57 -8.73 6.10
C LEU A 175 -32.40 -10.02 5.91
N PRO A 176 -33.27 -10.41 6.86
CA PRO A 176 -34.19 -11.51 6.60
C PRO A 176 -35.24 -11.05 5.56
N ASN A 177 -35.65 -11.98 4.69
CA ASN A 177 -36.84 -11.84 3.85
C ASN A 177 -38.09 -11.58 4.70
#